data_AF-A0A2S5LTD1-F1
#
_entry.id   AF-A0A2S5LTD1-F1
#
_cell.length_a   1.000
_cell.length_b   1.000
_cell.length_c   1.000
_cell.angle_alpha   90.00
_cell.angle_beta   90.00
_cell.angle_gamma   90.00
#
_symmetry.space_group_name_H-M   'P 1'
#
loop_
_entity.id
_entity.type
_entity.pdbx_description
1 polymer ?
#
loop_
_entity_poly.entity_id
_entity_poly.type
_entity_poly.pdbx_seq_one_letter_code
_entity_poly.pdbx_strand_id
1 'polypeptide(L)'
;MNEVFRKFSHRASEIVGSPWAFLFAIIIIMIWVVSGPIFDFSDTWQLVINTGTTIITFLMVFLIQNTQNRDAKAMHLKLDELIRSNSRARNALIDLEDLNDEEVQTIQKSFQNLHDSENAEVRKFAKKLQSKLDKQKKSH
;
A
#
# COMPACT_ATOMS: atom_id res chain seq x y z
N MET A 1 5.20 -3.60 -25.59
CA MET A 1 6.14 -4.38 -24.74
C MET A 1 5.56 -5.78 -24.61
N ASN A 2 6.24 -6.77 -25.21
CA ASN A 2 5.67 -7.96 -25.83
C ASN A 2 4.72 -8.79 -24.95
N GLU A 3 3.57 -9.18 -25.49
CA GLU A 3 2.59 -10.08 -24.87
C GLU A 3 3.21 -11.37 -24.30
N VAL A 4 4.32 -11.80 -24.91
CA VAL A 4 5.15 -12.93 -24.48
C VAL A 4 5.77 -12.69 -23.11
N PHE A 5 6.33 -11.50 -22.85
CA PHE A 5 6.86 -11.13 -21.54
C PHE A 5 5.74 -11.12 -20.50
N ARG A 6 4.57 -10.57 -20.84
CA ARG A 6 3.41 -10.55 -19.95
C ARG A 6 2.94 -11.97 -19.56
N LYS A 7 2.83 -12.88 -20.53
CA LYS A 7 2.46 -14.30 -20.29
C LYS A 7 3.54 -15.04 -19.51
N PHE A 8 4.81 -14.78 -19.79
CA PHE A 8 5.93 -15.34 -19.05
C PHE A 8 5.94 -14.87 -17.60
N SER A 9 5.82 -13.57 -17.35
CA SER A 9 5.76 -13.02 -15.99
C SER A 9 4.57 -13.55 -15.20
N HIS A 10 3.38 -13.66 -15.79
CA HIS A 10 2.20 -14.19 -15.09
C HIS A 10 2.40 -15.66 -14.69
N ARG A 11 2.89 -16.49 -15.61
CA ARG A 11 3.18 -17.90 -15.35
C ARG A 11 4.33 -18.07 -14.37
N ALA A 12 5.38 -17.26 -14.47
CA ALA A 12 6.49 -17.27 -13.53
C ALA A 12 6.02 -16.90 -12.12
N SER A 13 5.20 -15.87 -11.96
CA SER A 13 4.63 -15.47 -10.66
C SER A 13 3.68 -16.55 -10.09
N GLU A 14 2.85 -17.19 -10.92
CA GLU A 14 1.98 -18.29 -10.49
C GLU A 14 2.77 -19.55 -10.07
N ILE A 15 3.84 -19.87 -10.79
CA ILE A 15 4.69 -21.03 -10.48
C ILE A 15 5.50 -20.75 -9.21
N VAL A 16 6.15 -19.59 -9.10
CA VAL A 16 6.99 -19.22 -7.94
C VAL A 16 6.15 -19.02 -6.67
N GLY A 17 4.90 -18.54 -6.80
CA GLY A 17 3.98 -18.36 -5.67
C GLY A 17 3.23 -19.63 -5.23
N SER A 18 3.37 -20.74 -5.97
CA SER A 18 2.66 -21.98 -5.66
C SER A 18 3.30 -22.73 -4.47
N PRO A 19 2.50 -23.37 -3.59
CA PRO A 19 3.00 -24.23 -2.51
C PRO A 19 3.98 -25.31 -3.00
N TRP A 20 3.82 -25.77 -4.25
CA TRP A 20 4.72 -26.74 -4.86
C TRP A 20 6.13 -26.19 -5.12
N ALA A 21 6.27 -24.92 -5.50
CA ALA A 21 7.59 -24.31 -5.69
C ALA A 21 8.36 -24.16 -4.36
N PHE A 22 7.64 -23.86 -3.28
CA PHE A 22 8.22 -23.86 -1.94
C PHE A 22 8.75 -25.24 -1.54
N LEU A 23 7.98 -26.30 -1.81
CA LEU A 23 8.41 -27.68 -1.55
C LEU A 23 9.65 -28.06 -2.37
N PHE A 24 9.70 -27.70 -3.66
CA PHE A 24 10.88 -27.89 -4.49
C PHE A 24 12.10 -27.14 -3.98
N ALA A 25 11.94 -25.90 -3.51
CA ALA A 25 13.03 -25.12 -2.93
C ALA A 25 13.61 -25.80 -1.67
N ILE A 26 12.76 -26.35 -0.80
CA ILE A 26 13.20 -27.11 0.37
C ILE A 26 14.01 -28.34 -0.03
N ILE A 27 13.55 -29.09 -1.04
CA ILE A 27 14.26 -30.28 -1.53
C ILE A 27 15.65 -29.90 -2.07
N ILE A 28 15.75 -28.81 -2.83
CA ILE A 28 17.03 -28.30 -3.35
C ILE A 28 17.97 -27.94 -2.20
N ILE A 29 17.48 -27.27 -1.16
CA ILE A 29 18.27 -26.93 0.03
C ILE A 29 18.75 -28.20 0.74
N MET A 30 17.89 -29.21 0.91
CA MET A 30 18.28 -30.48 1.52
C MET A 30 19.36 -31.20 0.72
N ILE A 31 19.23 -31.28 -0.61
CA ILE A 31 20.25 -31.87 -1.49
C ILE A 31 21.59 -31.13 -1.36
N TRP A 32 21.55 -29.79 -1.30
CA TRP A 32 22.74 -28.98 -1.11
C TRP A 32 23.42 -29.23 0.25
N VAL A 33 22.65 -29.32 1.34
CA VAL A 33 23.19 -29.64 2.68
C VAL A 33 23.84 -31.03 2.69
N VAL A 34 23.18 -32.03 2.10
CA VAL A 34 23.69 -33.41 2.04
C VAL A 34 24.94 -33.53 1.17
N SER A 35 25.11 -32.66 0.17
CA SER A 35 26.35 -32.64 -0.63
C SER A 35 27.53 -31.98 0.12
N GLY A 36 27.29 -31.18 1.17
CA GLY A 36 28.33 -30.49 1.94
C GLY A 36 29.47 -31.40 2.45
N PRO A 37 29.17 -32.53 3.12
CA PRO A 37 30.19 -33.48 3.56
C PRO A 37 31.01 -34.12 2.44
N ILE A 38 30.46 -34.22 1.22
CA ILE A 38 31.18 -34.78 0.05
C ILE A 38 32.23 -33.78 -0.46
N PHE A 39 31.96 -32.49 -0.30
CA PHE A 39 32.81 -31.39 -0.78
C PHE A 39 33.57 -30.70 0.36
N ASP A 40 33.69 -31.34 1.53
CA ASP A 40 34.35 -30.82 2.74
C ASP A 40 33.91 -29.39 3.12
N PHE A 41 32.65 -29.03 2.83
CA PHE A 41 32.12 -27.67 3.01
C PHE A 41 33.00 -26.56 2.36
N SER A 42 33.64 -26.90 1.24
CA SER A 42 34.58 -26.03 0.52
C SER A 42 33.99 -24.66 0.10
N ASP A 43 34.89 -23.71 -0.16
CA ASP A 43 34.52 -22.37 -0.63
C ASP A 43 33.70 -22.42 -1.93
N THR A 44 33.97 -23.36 -2.85
CA THR A 44 33.19 -23.52 -4.07
C THR A 44 31.77 -24.02 -3.78
N TRP A 45 31.61 -24.93 -2.81
CA TRP A 45 30.29 -25.44 -2.41
C TRP A 45 29.42 -24.34 -1.78
N GLN A 46 30.02 -23.45 -0.97
CA GLN A 46 29.35 -22.27 -0.42
C GLN A 46 29.07 -21.21 -1.49
N LEU A 47 30.01 -20.99 -2.41
CA LEU A 47 29.85 -20.03 -3.49
C LEU A 47 28.64 -20.36 -4.36
N VAL A 48 28.43 -21.63 -4.71
CA VAL A 48 27.31 -22.06 -5.56
C VAL A 48 25.96 -21.65 -4.97
N ILE A 49 25.72 -21.89 -3.67
CA ILE A 49 24.42 -21.55 -3.06
C ILE A 49 24.27 -20.04 -2.88
N ASN A 50 25.35 -19.34 -2.53
CA ASN A 50 25.31 -17.90 -2.30
C ASN A 50 25.06 -17.16 -3.61
N THR A 51 25.79 -17.52 -4.68
CA THR A 51 25.59 -16.96 -6.02
C THR A 51 24.22 -17.30 -6.57
N GLY A 52 23.77 -18.55 -6.44
CA GLY A 52 22.44 -18.98 -6.89
C GLY A 52 21.31 -18.23 -6.20
N THR A 53 21.37 -18.14 -4.87
CA THR A 53 20.36 -17.41 -4.07
C THR A 53 20.37 -15.92 -4.40
N THR A 54 21.54 -15.33 -4.64
CA THR A 54 21.66 -13.91 -5.03
C THR A 54 20.96 -13.64 -6.36
N ILE A 55 21.18 -14.48 -7.37
CA ILE A 55 20.52 -14.35 -8.68
C ILE A 55 19.01 -14.50 -8.54
N ILE A 56 18.54 -15.53 -7.81
CA ILE A 56 17.11 -15.77 -7.58
C ILE A 56 16.49 -14.59 -6.84
N THR A 57 17.15 -14.07 -5.80
CA THR A 57 16.66 -12.92 -5.02
C THR A 57 16.59 -11.67 -5.88
N PHE A 58 17.59 -11.42 -6.72
CA PHE A 58 17.58 -10.28 -7.65
C PHE A 58 16.40 -10.37 -8.63
N LEU A 59 16.17 -11.54 -9.21
CA LEU A 59 15.00 -11.79 -10.07
C LEU A 59 13.69 -11.65 -9.31
N MET A 60 13.61 -12.15 -8.08
CA MET A 60 12.43 -12.06 -7.22
C MET A 60 12.09 -10.61 -6.92
N VAL A 61 13.07 -9.77 -6.57
CA VAL A 61 12.88 -8.33 -6.35
C VAL A 61 12.33 -7.67 -7.61
N PHE A 62 12.87 -7.97 -8.77
CA PHE A 62 12.37 -7.44 -10.05
C PHE A 62 10.93 -7.89 -10.34
N LEU A 63 10.59 -9.16 -10.09
CA LEU A 63 9.24 -9.69 -10.26
C LEU A 63 8.24 -9.08 -9.28
N ILE A 64 8.63 -8.91 -8.01
CA ILE A 64 7.83 -8.23 -7.00
C ILE A 64 7.59 -6.79 -7.43
N GLN A 65 8.63 -6.06 -7.83
CA GLN A 65 8.50 -4.67 -8.30
C GLN A 65 7.58 -4.57 -9.52
N ASN A 66 7.69 -5.49 -10.49
CA ASN A 66 6.82 -5.50 -11.66
C ASN A 66 5.35 -5.81 -11.31
N THR A 67 5.12 -6.72 -10.36
CA THR A 67 3.77 -7.08 -9.88
C THR A 67 3.17 -5.92 -9.06
N GLN A 68 3.93 -5.38 -8.11
CA GLN A 68 3.52 -4.25 -7.27
C GLN A 68 3.25 -2.98 -8.08
N ASN A 69 4.05 -2.68 -9.11
CA ASN A 69 3.81 -1.53 -9.98
C ASN A 69 2.48 -1.66 -10.73
N ARG A 70 2.08 -2.88 -11.12
CA ARG A 70 0.79 -3.14 -11.75
C ARG A 70 -0.36 -3.07 -10.76
N ASP A 71 -0.19 -3.62 -9.57
CA ASP A 71 -1.21 -3.61 -8.52
C ASP A 71 -1.48 -2.19 -8.01
N ALA A 72 -0.43 -1.36 -7.86
CA ALA A 72 -0.56 0.05 -7.56
C ALA A 72 -1.42 0.77 -8.61
N LYS A 73 -1.13 0.57 -9.91
CA LYS A 73 -1.91 1.16 -11.00
C LYS A 73 -3.36 0.70 -11.01
N ALA A 74 -3.62 -0.58 -10.70
CA ALA A 74 -4.98 -1.11 -10.61
C ALA A 74 -5.75 -0.57 -9.39
N MET A 75 -5.06 -0.33 -8.26
CA MET A 75 -5.66 0.33 -7.09
C MET A 75 -6.08 1.77 -7.41
N HIS A 76 -5.22 2.55 -8.07
CA HIS A 76 -5.57 3.92 -8.48
C HIS A 76 -6.83 3.93 -9.36
N LEU A 77 -6.89 3.10 -10.41
CA LEU A 77 -8.07 3.03 -11.28
C LEU A 77 -9.36 2.62 -10.54
N LYS A 78 -9.27 1.70 -9.57
CA LYS A 78 -10.42 1.33 -8.74
C LYS A 78 -10.86 2.47 -7.83
N LEU A 79 -9.91 3.22 -7.28
CA LEU A 79 -10.18 4.40 -6.44
C LEU A 79 -10.83 5.51 -7.27
N ASP A 80 -10.32 5.76 -8.49
CA ASP A 80 -10.88 6.73 -9.43
C ASP A 80 -12.33 6.39 -9.79
N GLU A 81 -12.63 5.11 -10.04
CA GLU A 81 -13.99 4.65 -10.34
C GLU A 81 -14.92 4.75 -9.11
N LEU A 82 -14.41 4.51 -7.88
CA LEU A 82 -15.17 4.74 -6.65
C LEU A 82 -15.46 6.24 -6.41
N ILE A 83 -14.49 7.11 -6.66
CA ILE A 83 -14.67 8.57 -6.60
C ILE A 83 -15.69 9.00 -7.66
N ARG A 84 -15.60 8.46 -8.88
CA ARG A 84 -16.50 8.76 -9.99
C ARG A 84 -17.93 8.28 -9.76
N SER A 85 -18.11 7.09 -9.18
CA SER A 85 -19.42 6.52 -8.86
C SER A 85 -20.08 7.19 -7.65
N ASN A 86 -19.31 7.88 -6.81
CA ASN A 86 -19.83 8.72 -5.73
C ASN A 86 -20.09 10.16 -6.23
N SER A 87 -21.33 10.42 -6.65
CA SER A 87 -21.82 11.70 -7.19
C SER A 87 -21.65 12.92 -6.26
N ARG A 88 -21.27 12.73 -4.99
CA ARG A 88 -21.00 13.81 -4.02
C ARG A 88 -19.50 14.18 -3.89
N ALA A 89 -18.57 13.35 -4.36
CA ALA A 89 -17.12 13.64 -4.34
C ALA A 89 -16.63 14.44 -5.56
N ARG A 90 -17.44 14.45 -6.65
CA ARG A 90 -17.12 15.02 -7.96
C ARG A 90 -16.78 16.53 -7.94
N ASN A 91 -17.26 17.29 -6.96
CA ASN A 91 -17.04 18.73 -6.93
C ASN A 91 -15.84 19.18 -6.07
N ALA A 92 -15.23 18.29 -5.28
CA ALA A 92 -14.18 18.70 -4.34
C ALA A 92 -12.78 18.17 -4.69
N LEU A 93 -12.68 17.07 -5.46
CA LEU A 93 -11.40 16.42 -5.73
C LEU A 93 -10.91 16.52 -7.19
N ILE A 94 -11.78 16.80 -8.15
CA ILE A 94 -11.47 16.68 -9.59
C ILE A 94 -10.56 17.81 -10.11
N ASP A 95 -10.46 18.94 -9.43
CA ASP A 95 -9.57 20.04 -9.87
C ASP A 95 -8.28 20.17 -9.04
N LEU A 96 -8.12 19.48 -7.91
CA LEU A 96 -7.00 19.71 -7.00
C LEU A 96 -5.61 19.44 -7.62
N GLU A 97 -5.52 18.64 -8.68
CA GLU A 97 -4.26 18.35 -9.38
C GLU A 97 -3.85 19.44 -10.38
N ASP A 98 -4.78 20.28 -10.83
CA ASP A 98 -4.55 21.37 -11.78
C ASP A 98 -4.56 22.77 -11.11
N LEU A 99 -4.82 22.84 -9.80
CA LEU A 99 -4.80 24.09 -9.04
C LEU A 99 -3.38 24.57 -8.77
N ASN A 100 -3.20 25.88 -8.83
CA ASN A 100 -1.97 26.51 -8.34
C ASN A 100 -1.95 26.58 -6.80
N ASP A 101 -0.76 26.83 -6.23
CA ASP A 101 -0.56 26.87 -4.77
C ASP A 101 -1.47 27.90 -4.05
N GLU A 102 -1.86 28.99 -4.70
CA GLU A 102 -2.74 30.01 -4.11
C GLU A 102 -4.21 29.54 -4.02
N GLU A 103 -4.66 28.79 -5.03
CA GLU A 103 -6.00 28.20 -5.07
C GLU A 103 -6.15 27.09 -4.04
N VAL A 104 -5.12 26.25 -3.87
CA VAL A 104 -5.05 25.23 -2.82
C VAL A 104 -5.12 25.87 -1.43
N GLN A 105 -4.39 26.96 -1.18
CA GLN A 105 -4.47 27.70 0.08
C GLN A 105 -5.85 28.30 0.35
N THR A 106 -6.55 28.75 -0.70
CA THR A 106 -7.89 29.33 -0.58
C THR A 106 -8.92 28.28 -0.17
N ILE A 107 -8.83 27.08 -0.75
CA ILE A 107 -9.67 25.94 -0.37
C ILE A 107 -9.35 25.50 1.06
N GLN A 108 -8.07 25.37 1.42
CA GLN A 108 -7.64 25.03 2.78
C GLN A 108 -8.17 26.03 3.82
N LYS A 109 -8.06 27.34 3.56
CA LYS A 109 -8.61 28.38 4.44
C LYS A 109 -10.13 28.28 4.58
N SER A 110 -10.84 27.96 3.49
CA SER A 110 -12.30 27.81 3.51
C SER A 110 -12.73 26.63 4.39
N PHE A 111 -12.04 25.48 4.29
CA PHE A 111 -12.27 24.33 5.16
C PHE A 111 -11.91 24.62 6.63
N GLN A 112 -10.80 25.32 6.88
CA GLN A 112 -10.41 25.72 8.22
C GLN A 112 -11.51 26.59 8.88
N ASN A 113 -12.03 27.57 8.14
CA ASN A 113 -13.08 28.47 8.61
C ASN A 113 -14.41 27.75 8.88
N LEU A 114 -14.79 26.80 8.02
CA LEU A 114 -15.95 25.93 8.24
C LEU A 114 -15.80 25.13 9.54
N HIS A 115 -14.65 24.46 9.72
CA HIS A 115 -14.37 23.65 10.89
C HIS A 115 -14.34 24.50 12.18
N ASP A 116 -13.77 25.70 12.12
CA ASP A 116 -13.74 26.63 13.25
C ASP A 116 -15.14 27.16 13.59
N SER A 117 -15.98 27.42 12.58
CA SER A 117 -17.36 27.84 12.80
C SER A 117 -18.22 26.74 13.44
N GLU A 118 -18.13 25.49 12.97
CA GLU A 118 -18.83 24.35 13.56
C GLU A 118 -18.38 24.10 15.00
N ASN A 119 -17.07 24.12 15.25
CA ASN A 119 -16.53 23.97 16.61
C ASN A 119 -16.95 25.12 17.54
N ALA A 120 -17.06 26.35 17.02
CA ALA A 120 -17.54 27.49 17.80
C ALA A 120 -19.02 27.33 18.18
N GLU A 121 -19.86 26.84 17.27
CA GLU A 121 -21.28 26.56 17.56
C GLU A 121 -21.45 25.42 18.57
N VAL A 122 -20.71 24.32 18.40
CA VAL A 122 -20.70 23.19 19.34
C VAL A 122 -20.24 23.65 20.72
N ARG A 123 -19.18 24.49 20.81
CA ARG A 123 -18.71 25.06 22.08
C ARG A 123 -19.73 25.98 22.73
N LYS A 124 -20.40 26.84 21.95
CA LYS A 124 -21.50 27.70 22.46
C LYS A 124 -22.66 26.87 22.98
N PHE A 125 -23.03 25.81 22.27
CA PHE A 125 -24.09 24.88 22.66
C PHE A 125 -23.73 24.13 23.94
N ALA A 126 -22.51 23.58 24.02
CA ALA A 126 -21.99 22.91 25.21
C ALA A 126 -21.98 23.84 26.43
N LYS A 127 -21.50 25.08 26.28
CA LYS A 127 -21.49 26.10 27.35
C LYS A 127 -22.90 26.46 27.81
N LYS A 128 -23.87 26.53 26.89
CA LYS A 128 -25.29 26.78 27.19
C LYS A 128 -25.91 25.62 27.96
N LEU A 129 -25.65 24.38 27.55
CA LEU A 129 -26.05 23.16 28.26
C LEU A 129 -25.50 23.11 29.68
N GLN A 130 -24.20 23.38 29.84
CA GLN A 130 -23.55 23.38 31.14
C GLN A 130 -24.15 24.44 32.06
N SER A 131 -24.39 25.66 31.54
CA SER A 131 -25.05 26.73 32.32
C SER A 131 -26.49 26.38 32.75
N LYS A 132 -27.21 25.58 31.96
CA LYS A 132 -28.56 25.11 32.29
C LYS A 132 -28.51 24.02 33.36
N LEU A 133 -27.59 23.07 33.24
CA LEU A 133 -27.38 22.01 34.22
C LEU A 133 -26.94 22.57 35.59
N ASP A 134 -26.06 23.57 35.60
CA ASP A 134 -25.62 24.22 36.84
C ASP A 134 -26.73 25.02 37.52
N LYS A 135 -27.61 25.67 36.73
CA LYS A 135 -28.80 26.36 37.26
C LYS A 135 -29.82 25.37 37.83
N GLN A 136 -29.99 24.21 37.19
CA GLN A 136 -30.91 23.17 37.67
C GLN A 136 -30.40 22.51 38.96
N LYS A 137 -29.08 22.30 39.10
CA LYS A 137 -28.45 21.80 40.33
C LYS A 137 -28.47 22.78 41.50
N LYS A 138 -28.55 24.09 41.25
CA LYS A 138 -28.65 25.13 42.31
C LYS A 138 -30.08 25.43 42.76
N SER A 139 -31.09 24.87 42.07
CA SER A 139 -32.52 25.08 42.35
C SER A 139 -33.15 23.92 43.16
N HIS A 140 -32.35 22.92 43.51
CA HIS A 140 -32.69 21.81 44.42
C HIS A 140 -31.76 21.86 45.62
#